data_AF-A0A1H4UD00-F1
#
_entry.id   AF-A0A1H4UD00-F1
#
_cell.length_a   1.000
_cell.length_b   1.000
_cell.length_c   1.000
_cell.angle_alpha   90.00
_cell.angle_beta   90.00
_cell.angle_gamma   90.00
#
_symmetry.space_group_name_H-M   'P 1'
#
loop_
_entity.id
_entity.type
_entity.pdbx_description
1 polymer ?
#
loop_
_entity_poly.entity_id
_entity_poly.type
_entity_poly.pdbx_seq_one_letter_code
_entity_poly.pdbx_strand_id
1 'polypeptide(L)'
;MKENQNISEQLVTEINTQVFFREFTFSKNEFYPEDGKKELADNILILDNLLFIIEIKERNLEKAKESTENWFKNKVLNKAKKQIKKTSKYLKKYDIIPIKNGRNQTIDISKVEIQDINNLIIYKCDSKLNEEYKKLKFYESKTDGLIHIFNINDYSNICKYLITPSELDEYLKFREQLFLKHRSFVNGCEEEYIIAHFINNDNTDLINLDYLYNISEFYSDLNSFWISDFIESFQDKIRVQEQQQSNDYHVLITEIAKLKRYELSQFKKRFLTMIEIAKKNEFSMPFRFYIKRTDCAFVFLPLTKDFSTNWEKALINFTEIYKYQRKATKAVGVVCFKQDNFIDINWTMFKNKWQFNQELNELVLKEFEHYGKGEIFKTPRYKFKEN
;
A
#
# COMPACT_ATOMS: atom_id res chain seq x y z
N MET A 1 -23.55 -9.47 21.59
CA MET A 1 -22.52 -8.47 21.24
C MET A 1 -21.18 -8.97 21.74
N LYS A 2 -20.15 -9.08 20.89
CA LYS A 2 -18.81 -9.51 21.33
C LYS A 2 -18.14 -8.36 22.08
N GLU A 3 -17.98 -8.54 23.38
CA GLU A 3 -17.62 -7.53 24.38
C GLU A 3 -16.10 -7.28 24.50
N ASN A 4 -15.30 -7.48 23.45
CA ASN A 4 -13.83 -7.54 23.62
C ASN A 4 -12.99 -7.11 22.42
N GLN A 5 -13.49 -6.24 21.53
CA GLN A 5 -12.59 -5.53 20.63
C GLN A 5 -12.29 -4.15 21.20
N ASN A 6 -11.01 -3.88 21.41
CA ASN A 6 -10.49 -2.62 21.90
C ASN A 6 -10.76 -1.52 20.87
N ILE A 7 -11.27 -0.36 21.28
CA ILE A 7 -11.66 0.74 20.38
C ILE A 7 -10.46 1.17 19.52
N SER A 8 -9.25 1.20 20.10
CA SER A 8 -8.02 1.52 19.37
C SER A 8 -7.69 0.50 18.29
N GLU A 9 -7.93 -0.79 18.52
CA GLU A 9 -7.66 -1.83 17.52
C GLU A 9 -8.59 -1.70 16.33
N GLN A 10 -9.88 -1.40 16.58
CA GLN A 10 -10.84 -1.12 15.52
C GLN A 10 -10.43 0.11 14.71
N LEU A 11 -10.13 1.23 15.39
CA LEU A 11 -9.72 2.47 14.73
C LEU A 11 -8.47 2.30 13.86
N VAL A 12 -7.42 1.64 14.39
CA VAL A 12 -6.19 1.38 13.61
C VAL A 12 -6.48 0.45 12.43
N THR A 13 -7.32 -0.58 12.61
CA THR A 13 -7.71 -1.48 11.53
C THR A 13 -8.47 -0.73 10.42
N GLU A 14 -9.34 0.20 10.78
CA GLU A 14 -10.06 1.06 9.82
C GLU A 14 -9.10 1.98 9.06
N ILE A 15 -8.19 2.65 9.76
CA ILE A 15 -7.15 3.49 9.13
C ILE A 15 -6.31 2.67 8.16
N ASN A 16 -5.83 1.50 8.61
CA ASN A 16 -5.02 0.61 7.77
C ASN A 16 -5.80 0.11 6.56
N THR A 17 -7.07 -0.21 6.72
CA THR A 17 -7.93 -0.63 5.60
C THR A 17 -8.11 0.48 4.57
N GLN A 18 -8.15 1.74 4.99
CA GLN A 18 -8.25 2.87 4.05
C GLN A 18 -6.95 3.10 3.27
N VAL A 19 -5.79 2.92 3.91
CA VAL A 19 -4.48 3.13 3.28
C VAL A 19 -4.00 1.91 2.48
N PHE A 20 -4.23 0.69 3.00
CA PHE A 20 -3.73 -0.57 2.46
C PHE A 20 -4.82 -1.45 1.86
N PHE A 21 -6.09 -1.06 1.85
CA PHE A 21 -7.19 -1.91 1.40
C PHE A 21 -7.41 -3.15 2.30
N ARG A 22 -8.58 -3.76 2.16
CA ARG A 22 -8.99 -4.92 2.97
C ARG A 22 -8.19 -6.18 2.64
N GLU A 23 -7.73 -6.27 1.40
CA GLU A 23 -7.03 -7.44 0.87
C GLU A 23 -5.68 -7.66 1.53
N PHE A 24 -5.03 -6.56 1.94
CA PHE A 24 -3.67 -6.53 2.47
C PHE A 24 -3.63 -6.28 4.00
N THR A 25 -4.79 -6.13 4.65
CA THR A 25 -4.91 -5.84 6.09
C THR A 25 -5.40 -7.06 6.86
N PHE A 26 -4.69 -7.45 7.92
CA PHE A 26 -5.00 -8.62 8.75
C PHE A 26 -5.10 -8.23 10.23
N SER A 27 -6.28 -8.45 10.83
CA SER A 27 -6.59 -8.13 12.23
C SER A 27 -7.07 -9.34 13.04
N LYS A 28 -7.12 -10.52 12.43
CA LYS A 28 -7.43 -11.81 13.07
C LYS A 28 -6.23 -12.72 12.93
N ASN A 29 -5.24 -12.50 13.80
CA ASN A 29 -3.88 -12.98 13.57
C ASN A 29 -3.51 -14.19 14.43
N GLU A 30 -4.51 -15.04 14.71
CA GLU A 30 -4.34 -16.33 15.36
C GLU A 30 -4.16 -17.42 14.30
N PHE A 31 -3.19 -18.31 14.51
CA PHE A 31 -2.98 -19.48 13.65
C PHE A 31 -2.60 -20.71 14.47
N TYR A 32 -2.77 -21.89 13.88
CA TYR A 32 -2.75 -23.17 14.59
C TYR A 32 -1.72 -24.13 13.97
N PRO A 33 -0.42 -23.95 14.24
CA PRO A 33 0.59 -24.95 13.93
C PRO A 33 0.49 -26.16 14.87
N GLU A 34 1.26 -27.21 14.58
CA GLU A 34 1.26 -28.47 15.36
C GLU A 34 1.58 -28.26 16.86
N ASP A 35 2.43 -27.27 17.19
CA ASP A 35 2.80 -26.94 18.57
C ASP A 35 1.80 -26.00 19.27
N GLY A 36 0.55 -25.99 18.80
CA GLY A 36 -0.60 -25.34 19.41
C GLY A 36 -0.85 -23.91 18.92
N LYS A 37 -1.93 -23.29 19.43
CA LYS A 37 -2.35 -21.94 19.04
C LYS A 37 -1.24 -20.91 19.22
N LYS A 38 -0.99 -20.13 18.17
CA LYS A 38 -0.09 -18.97 18.17
C LYS A 38 -0.85 -17.71 17.77
N GLU A 39 -0.29 -16.58 18.14
CA GLU A 39 -0.86 -15.25 17.92
C GLU A 39 0.26 -14.31 17.49
N LEU A 40 0.06 -13.63 16.37
CA LEU A 40 0.93 -12.58 15.83
C LEU A 40 0.51 -11.22 16.44
N ALA A 41 1.09 -10.12 15.96
CA ALA A 41 0.74 -8.77 16.42
C ALA A 41 -0.72 -8.41 16.09
N ASP A 42 -1.24 -7.40 16.76
CA ASP A 42 -2.65 -6.96 16.66
C ASP A 42 -3.06 -6.63 15.21
N ASN A 43 -2.16 -6.06 14.41
CA ASN A 43 -2.35 -5.79 12.98
C ASN A 43 -1.11 -6.22 12.17
N ILE A 44 -1.35 -6.93 11.07
CA ILE A 44 -0.33 -7.29 10.08
C ILE A 44 -0.78 -6.71 8.74
N LEU A 45 0.10 -5.97 8.06
CA LEU A 45 -0.16 -5.47 6.70
C LEU A 45 0.89 -6.05 5.77
N ILE A 46 0.44 -6.65 4.66
CA ILE A 46 1.34 -7.29 3.69
C ILE A 46 0.97 -6.85 2.28
N LEU A 47 1.90 -6.19 1.61
CA LEU A 47 1.78 -5.81 0.21
C LEU A 47 3.05 -6.20 -0.55
N ASP A 48 2.97 -7.25 -1.36
CA ASP A 48 4.12 -7.82 -2.07
C ASP A 48 5.27 -8.12 -1.10
N ASN A 49 6.40 -7.42 -1.18
CA ASN A 49 7.56 -7.59 -0.31
C ASN A 49 7.57 -6.68 0.94
N LEU A 50 6.54 -5.84 1.12
CA LEU A 50 6.40 -4.91 2.24
C LEU A 50 5.60 -5.56 3.37
N LEU A 51 6.14 -5.52 4.59
CA LEU A 51 5.47 -6.00 5.81
C LEU A 51 5.40 -4.88 6.86
N PHE A 52 4.22 -4.70 7.45
CA PHE A 52 4.03 -3.90 8.66
C PHE A 52 3.58 -4.81 9.80
N ILE A 53 4.31 -4.76 10.91
CA ILE A 53 3.95 -5.43 12.15
C ILE A 53 3.53 -4.34 13.15
N ILE A 54 2.24 -4.28 13.43
CA ILE A 54 1.63 -3.20 14.22
C ILE A 54 1.04 -3.79 15.49
N GLU A 55 1.55 -3.34 16.62
CA GLU A 55 1.06 -3.73 17.94
C GLU A 55 0.41 -2.53 18.64
N ILE A 56 -0.78 -2.73 19.19
CA ILE A 56 -1.66 -1.67 19.65
C ILE A 56 -1.84 -1.79 21.16
N LYS A 57 -1.72 -0.67 21.89
CA LYS A 57 -1.91 -0.66 23.34
C LYS A 57 -2.81 0.50 23.76
N GLU A 58 -3.98 0.15 24.29
CA GLU A 58 -4.91 1.12 24.88
C GLU A 58 -4.82 1.09 26.41
N ARG A 59 -4.83 2.27 27.02
CA ARG A 59 -5.00 2.42 28.47
C ARG A 59 -6.46 2.75 28.77
N ASN A 60 -7.20 1.78 29.28
CA ASN A 60 -8.53 2.04 29.85
C ASN A 60 -8.37 2.57 31.29
N LEU A 61 -8.82 3.82 31.51
CA LEU A 61 -8.74 4.52 32.79
C LEU A 61 -9.53 3.82 33.91
N GLU A 62 -10.74 3.35 33.61
CA GLU A 62 -11.66 2.74 34.59
C GLU A 62 -11.11 1.42 35.15
N LYS A 63 -10.28 0.72 34.38
CA LYS A 63 -9.67 -0.57 34.75
C LYS A 63 -8.21 -0.45 35.19
N ALA A 64 -7.64 0.76 35.20
CA ALA A 64 -6.22 0.97 35.47
C ALA A 64 -5.89 0.81 36.95
N LYS A 65 -5.06 -0.18 37.28
CA LYS A 65 -4.52 -0.41 38.64
C LYS A 65 -3.12 0.16 38.85
N GLU A 66 -2.40 0.42 37.75
CA GLU A 66 -1.04 0.95 37.77
C GLU A 66 -1.00 2.41 37.30
N SER A 67 0.04 3.15 37.69
CA SER A 67 0.26 4.52 37.21
C SER A 67 0.42 4.54 35.69
N THR A 68 0.15 5.69 35.08
CA THR A 68 0.25 5.87 33.62
C THR A 68 1.65 5.52 33.10
N GLU A 69 2.69 5.85 33.86
CA GLU A 69 4.10 5.63 33.55
C GLU A 69 4.46 4.15 33.63
N ASN A 70 4.00 3.47 34.68
CA ASN A 70 4.21 2.03 34.84
C ASN A 70 3.48 1.28 33.74
N TRP A 71 2.25 1.67 33.41
CA TRP A 71 1.52 1.14 32.27
C TRP A 71 2.30 1.33 30.97
N PHE A 72 2.84 2.52 30.70
CA PHE A 72 3.59 2.79 29.47
C PHE A 72 4.85 1.92 29.38
N LYS A 73 5.67 1.87 30.43
CA LYS A 73 6.85 1.00 30.49
C LYS A 73 6.49 -0.48 30.30
N ASN A 74 5.48 -0.95 31.02
CA ASN A 74 5.13 -2.37 31.05
C ASN A 74 4.42 -2.82 29.78
N LYS A 75 3.44 -2.06 29.29
CA LYS A 75 2.58 -2.46 28.18
C LYS A 75 3.14 -2.00 26.83
N VAL A 76 3.50 -0.73 26.72
CA VAL A 76 3.97 -0.13 25.46
C VAL A 76 5.42 -0.56 25.20
N LEU A 77 6.35 -0.28 26.12
CA LEU A 77 7.78 -0.55 25.84
C LEU A 77 8.16 -2.03 25.98
N ASN A 78 7.59 -2.75 26.95
CA ASN A 78 7.97 -4.12 27.23
C ASN A 78 7.10 -5.16 26.51
N LYS A 79 5.78 -5.13 26.71
CA LYS A 79 4.90 -6.16 26.11
C LYS A 79 4.77 -6.00 24.60
N ALA A 80 4.52 -4.80 24.09
CA ALA A 80 4.29 -4.61 22.66
C ALA A 80 5.53 -5.00 21.83
N LYS A 81 6.71 -4.53 22.25
CA LYS A 81 8.00 -4.96 21.69
C LYS A 81 8.15 -6.49 21.67
N LYS A 82 7.82 -7.19 22.77
CA LYS A 82 7.93 -8.65 22.83
C LYS A 82 7.00 -9.32 21.81
N GLN A 83 5.81 -8.76 21.59
CA GLN A 83 4.85 -9.29 20.62
C GLN A 83 5.31 -9.09 19.17
N ILE A 84 5.88 -7.92 18.85
CA ILE A 84 6.53 -7.67 17.55
C ILE A 84 7.64 -8.70 17.30
N LYS A 85 8.54 -8.90 18.26
CA LYS A 85 9.64 -9.90 18.14
C LYS A 85 9.14 -11.32 17.95
N LYS A 86 8.10 -11.68 18.70
CA LYS A 86 7.48 -12.99 18.62
C LYS A 86 6.87 -13.21 17.24
N THR A 87 6.20 -12.20 16.69
CA THR A 87 5.67 -12.20 15.32
C THR A 87 6.77 -12.40 14.29
N SER A 88 7.82 -11.59 14.31
CA SER A 88 8.98 -11.73 13.42
C SER A 88 9.63 -13.12 13.51
N LYS A 89 9.69 -13.70 14.72
CA LYS A 89 10.19 -15.06 14.93
C LYS A 89 9.26 -16.11 14.32
N TYR A 90 7.95 -15.94 14.44
CA TYR A 90 6.96 -16.88 13.90
C TYR A 90 6.97 -16.91 12.38
N LEU A 91 7.05 -15.74 11.73
CA LEU A 91 7.17 -15.62 10.28
C LEU A 91 8.41 -16.34 9.72
N LYS A 92 9.47 -16.50 10.53
CA LYS A 92 10.69 -17.25 10.16
C LYS A 92 10.66 -18.71 10.57
N LYS A 93 9.81 -19.09 11.54
CA LYS A 93 9.80 -20.43 12.15
C LYS A 93 8.83 -21.38 11.42
N TYR A 94 7.66 -20.89 11.03
CA TYR A 94 6.60 -21.74 10.50
C TYR A 94 6.47 -21.57 9.00
N ASP A 95 6.42 -22.70 8.29
CA ASP A 95 6.31 -22.75 6.82
C ASP A 95 4.88 -22.52 6.31
N ILE A 96 3.89 -22.49 7.22
CA ILE A 96 2.47 -22.29 6.91
C ILE A 96 1.85 -21.43 8.01
N ILE A 97 1.33 -20.26 7.64
CA ILE A 97 0.71 -19.29 8.56
C ILE A 97 -0.59 -18.78 7.90
N PRO A 98 -1.69 -19.55 7.97
CA PRO A 98 -2.95 -19.17 7.36
C PRO A 98 -3.71 -18.24 8.29
N ILE A 99 -3.94 -17.00 7.84
CA ILE A 99 -4.71 -15.99 8.58
C ILE A 99 -5.73 -15.31 7.66
N LYS A 100 -6.71 -14.61 8.25
CA LYS A 100 -7.79 -13.97 7.49
C LYS A 100 -7.54 -12.48 7.30
N ASN A 101 -7.63 -12.02 6.06
CA ASN A 101 -7.57 -10.59 5.75
C ASN A 101 -8.92 -9.88 6.04
N GLY A 102 -8.99 -8.58 5.77
CA GLY A 102 -10.19 -7.74 5.91
C GLY A 102 -11.35 -8.14 4.98
N ARG A 103 -11.10 -8.96 3.95
CA ARG A 103 -12.14 -9.61 3.13
C ARG A 103 -12.59 -10.96 3.68
N ASN A 104 -12.06 -11.40 4.82
CA ASN A 104 -12.30 -12.71 5.41
C ASN A 104 -11.80 -13.88 4.54
N GLN A 105 -10.91 -13.60 3.57
CA GLN A 105 -10.20 -14.61 2.78
C GLN A 105 -9.03 -15.16 3.60
N THR A 106 -8.79 -16.46 3.50
CA THR A 106 -7.64 -17.10 4.16
C THR A 106 -6.44 -16.98 3.25
N ILE A 107 -5.37 -16.34 3.74
CA ILE A 107 -4.10 -16.16 3.04
C ILE A 107 -2.99 -16.77 3.88
N ASP A 108 -2.13 -17.55 3.24
CA ASP A 108 -0.92 -18.07 3.87
C ASP A 108 0.21 -17.05 3.73
N ILE A 109 0.54 -16.38 4.84
CA ILE A 109 1.50 -15.26 4.83
C ILE A 109 2.96 -15.70 4.96
N SER A 110 3.21 -16.99 5.18
CA SER A 110 4.56 -17.56 5.27
C SER A 110 5.31 -17.56 3.93
N LYS A 111 4.56 -17.57 2.82
CA LYS A 111 5.10 -17.67 1.45
C LYS A 111 5.49 -16.34 0.83
N VAL A 112 5.32 -15.25 1.58
CA VAL A 112 5.61 -13.91 1.10
C VAL A 112 7.11 -13.63 1.30
N GLU A 113 7.80 -13.32 0.21
CA GLU A 113 9.21 -12.89 0.25
C GLU A 113 9.31 -11.48 0.84
N ILE A 114 9.37 -11.41 2.17
CA ILE A 114 9.45 -10.16 2.91
C ILE A 114 10.88 -9.61 2.82
N GLN A 115 11.01 -8.39 2.29
CA GLN A 115 12.28 -7.67 2.20
C GLN A 115 12.34 -6.53 3.21
N ASP A 116 11.26 -5.75 3.32
CA ASP A 116 11.18 -4.58 4.18
C ASP A 116 10.16 -4.82 5.31
N ILE A 117 10.61 -4.65 6.56
CA ILE A 117 9.77 -4.80 7.76
C ILE A 117 9.69 -3.48 8.50
N ASN A 118 8.48 -2.93 8.57
CA ASN A 118 8.15 -1.75 9.36
C ASN A 118 7.51 -2.20 10.69
N ASN A 119 8.20 -1.97 11.80
CA ASN A 119 7.71 -2.32 13.14
C ASN A 119 7.10 -1.10 13.82
N LEU A 120 5.82 -1.16 14.20
CA LEU A 120 5.11 -0.06 14.82
C LEU A 120 4.47 -0.48 16.15
N ILE A 121 4.59 0.38 17.15
CA ILE A 121 3.80 0.35 18.37
C ILE A 121 2.90 1.59 18.35
N ILE A 122 1.59 1.37 18.33
CA ILE A 122 0.59 2.44 18.40
C ILE A 122 -0.07 2.39 19.77
N TYR A 123 -0.07 3.51 20.49
CA TYR A 123 -0.71 3.58 21.80
C TYR A 123 -1.79 4.66 21.87
N LYS A 124 -2.84 4.36 22.63
CA LYS A 124 -3.85 5.33 23.05
C LYS A 124 -3.83 5.45 24.57
N CYS A 125 -3.64 6.66 25.04
CA CYS A 125 -3.62 6.98 26.46
C CYS A 125 -4.37 8.28 26.70
N ASP A 126 -5.52 8.19 27.37
CA ASP A 126 -6.37 9.36 27.67
C ASP A 126 -5.87 10.14 28.90
N SER A 127 -4.80 9.68 29.54
CA SER A 127 -4.17 10.31 30.70
C SER A 127 -2.90 11.06 30.32
N LYS A 128 -2.58 12.11 31.09
CA LYS A 128 -1.31 12.82 30.95
C LYS A 128 -0.14 11.85 31.16
N LEU A 129 0.71 11.75 30.15
CA LEU A 129 2.00 11.07 30.21
C LEU A 129 3.09 12.09 30.53
N ASN A 130 4.14 11.67 31.21
CA ASN A 130 5.34 12.48 31.36
C ASN A 130 5.94 12.82 29.99
N GLU A 131 6.52 14.02 29.89
CA GLU A 131 7.08 14.55 28.64
C GLU A 131 8.14 13.62 28.02
N GLU A 132 8.94 12.93 28.84
CA GLU A 132 9.91 11.93 28.37
C GLU A 132 9.25 10.82 27.53
N TYR A 133 8.10 10.28 27.96
CA TYR A 133 7.40 9.23 27.22
C TYR A 133 6.58 9.77 26.06
N LYS A 134 6.02 10.98 26.19
CA LYS A 134 5.33 11.65 25.09
C LYS A 134 6.27 11.92 23.91
N LYS A 135 7.52 12.26 24.20
CA LYS A 135 8.57 12.55 23.22
C LYS A 135 9.25 11.32 22.63
N LEU A 136 8.98 10.13 23.16
CA LEU A 136 9.65 8.92 22.72
C LEU A 136 9.11 8.47 21.35
N LYS A 137 9.90 8.71 20.29
CA LYS A 137 9.53 8.39 18.90
C LYS A 137 9.87 6.96 18.48
N PHE A 138 10.84 6.35 19.15
CA PHE A 138 11.39 5.05 18.77
C PHE A 138 11.75 4.19 19.98
N TYR A 139 11.62 2.88 19.80
CA TYR A 139 12.31 1.89 20.61
C TYR A 139 13.47 1.28 19.82
N GLU A 140 14.69 1.34 20.36
CA GLU A 140 15.88 0.76 19.72
C GLU A 140 16.02 -0.73 20.08
N SER A 141 15.71 -1.60 19.11
CA SER A 141 15.85 -3.05 19.25
C SER A 141 17.14 -3.54 18.61
N LYS A 142 17.97 -4.26 19.39
CA LYS A 142 19.18 -4.93 18.87
C LYS A 142 18.91 -5.94 17.74
N THR A 143 17.71 -6.50 17.67
CA THR A 143 17.36 -7.59 16.73
C THR A 143 16.38 -7.16 15.64
N ASP A 144 15.67 -6.06 15.82
CA ASP A 144 14.54 -5.66 14.95
C ASP A 144 14.67 -4.19 14.52
N GLY A 145 15.85 -3.59 14.69
CA GLY A 145 16.11 -2.20 14.33
C GLY A 145 15.32 -1.20 15.16
N LEU A 146 14.94 -0.10 14.53
CA LEU A 146 14.08 0.91 15.13
C LEU A 146 12.63 0.43 15.07
N ILE A 147 11.95 0.46 16.21
CA ILE A 147 10.50 0.24 16.28
C ILE A 147 9.86 1.61 16.46
N HIS A 148 9.01 2.01 15.51
CA HIS A 148 8.32 3.28 15.56
C HIS A 148 7.30 3.28 16.70
N ILE A 149 7.26 4.35 17.47
CA ILE A 149 6.25 4.58 18.50
C ILE A 149 5.40 5.77 18.06
N PHE A 150 4.09 5.57 18.03
CA PHE A 150 3.11 6.59 17.73
C PHE A 150 2.04 6.66 18.81
N ASN A 151 1.65 7.87 19.20
CA ASN A 151 0.30 8.05 19.72
C ASN A 151 -0.70 7.78 18.59
N ILE A 152 -1.87 7.23 18.92
CA ILE A 152 -2.90 6.93 17.92
C ILE A 152 -3.32 8.16 17.10
N ASN A 153 -3.32 9.35 17.72
CA ASN A 153 -3.64 10.60 17.02
C ASN A 153 -2.54 10.97 16.02
N ASP A 154 -1.27 10.79 16.36
CA ASP A 154 -0.15 11.03 15.45
C ASP A 154 -0.21 10.08 14.25
N TYR A 155 -0.45 8.78 14.50
CA TYR A 155 -0.62 7.80 13.43
C TYR A 155 -1.80 8.13 12.51
N SER A 156 -2.95 8.46 13.10
CA SER A 156 -4.13 8.89 12.35
C SER A 156 -3.84 10.14 11.52
N ASN A 157 -3.11 11.12 12.08
CA ASN A 157 -2.77 12.36 11.39
C ASN A 157 -1.82 12.14 10.21
N ILE A 158 -0.76 11.33 10.35
CA ILE A 158 0.13 11.05 9.21
C ILE A 158 -0.60 10.31 8.08
N CYS A 159 -1.52 9.40 8.41
CA CYS A 159 -2.32 8.66 7.42
C CYS A 159 -3.34 9.53 6.66
N LYS A 160 -3.63 10.76 7.12
CA LYS A 160 -4.37 11.75 6.32
C LYS A 160 -3.56 12.28 5.14
N TYR A 161 -2.24 12.28 5.27
CA TYR A 161 -1.32 12.72 4.23
C TYR A 161 -0.79 11.55 3.40
N LEU A 162 -0.49 10.43 4.06
CA LEU A 162 0.11 9.22 3.49
C LEU A 162 -0.96 8.20 3.15
N ILE A 163 -1.49 8.30 1.94
CA ILE A 163 -2.71 7.62 1.50
C ILE A 163 -2.43 6.35 0.70
N THR A 164 -1.16 6.05 0.44
CA THR A 164 -0.74 4.81 -0.23
C THR A 164 0.24 4.03 0.66
N PRO A 165 0.27 2.70 0.54
CA PRO A 165 1.23 1.85 1.25
C PRO A 165 2.68 2.26 1.05
N SER A 166 3.03 2.62 -0.20
CA SER A 166 4.39 3.07 -0.56
C SER A 166 4.74 4.42 0.08
N GLU A 167 3.78 5.34 0.24
CA GLU A 167 4.05 6.61 0.93
C GLU A 167 4.29 6.40 2.42
N LEU A 168 3.56 5.48 3.06
CA LEU A 168 3.79 5.16 4.47
C LEU A 168 5.15 4.51 4.69
N ASP A 169 5.53 3.53 3.87
CA ASP A 169 6.85 2.90 3.94
C ASP A 169 7.98 3.93 3.77
N GLU A 170 7.88 4.81 2.77
CA GLU A 170 8.88 5.85 2.52
C GLU A 170 8.96 6.87 3.65
N TYR A 171 7.82 7.22 4.26
CA TYR A 171 7.79 8.10 5.42
C TYR A 171 8.49 7.48 6.63
N LEU A 172 8.23 6.21 6.91
CA LEU A 172 8.87 5.52 8.04
C LEU A 172 10.38 5.43 7.84
N LYS A 173 10.85 5.08 6.64
CA LYS A 173 12.28 5.10 6.28
C LYS A 173 12.90 6.50 6.42
N PHE A 174 12.20 7.54 5.96
CA PHE A 174 12.62 8.94 6.16
C PHE A 174 12.72 9.30 7.65
N ARG A 175 11.69 8.94 8.43
CA ARG A 175 11.61 9.21 9.87
C ARG A 175 12.76 8.54 10.63
N GLU A 176 13.13 7.32 10.28
CA GLU A 176 14.31 6.63 10.83
C GLU A 176 15.61 7.36 10.49
N GLN A 177 15.81 7.71 9.23
CA GLN A 177 17.02 8.41 8.78
C GLN A 177 17.17 9.78 9.45
N LEU A 178 16.08 10.55 9.55
CA LEU A 178 16.07 11.84 10.23
C LEU A 178 16.41 11.68 11.72
N PHE A 179 15.88 10.67 12.39
CA PHE A 179 16.19 10.36 13.79
C PHE A 179 17.65 9.97 14.00
N LEU A 180 18.23 9.16 13.11
CA LEU A 180 19.63 8.75 13.21
C LEU A 180 20.59 9.93 13.04
N LYS A 181 20.26 10.90 12.18
CA LYS A 181 21.08 12.11 11.96
C LYS A 181 20.86 13.20 13.02
N HIS A 182 19.63 13.35 13.50
CA HIS A 182 19.20 14.49 14.33
C HIS A 182 18.42 14.08 15.59
N ARG A 183 18.91 13.06 16.32
CA ARG A 183 18.21 12.45 17.47
C ARG A 183 17.63 13.46 18.47
N SER A 184 18.44 14.41 18.94
CA SER A 184 18.00 15.39 19.95
C SER A 184 16.87 16.28 19.44
N PHE A 185 16.91 16.64 18.16
CA PHE A 185 15.88 17.45 17.53
C PHE A 185 14.59 16.64 17.33
N VAL A 186 14.68 15.42 16.79
CA VAL A 186 13.51 14.56 16.54
C VAL A 186 12.77 14.18 17.82
N ASN A 187 13.50 13.92 18.92
CA ASN A 187 12.87 13.73 20.23
C ASN A 187 12.30 15.02 20.82
N GLY A 188 12.76 16.19 20.34
CA GLY A 188 12.30 17.49 20.79
C GLY A 188 11.06 18.00 20.05
N CYS A 189 10.78 17.49 18.85
CA CYS A 189 9.71 17.98 17.98
C CYS A 189 8.45 17.10 17.99
N GLU A 190 7.32 17.70 17.64
CA GLU A 190 6.07 16.99 17.43
C GLU A 190 6.11 16.20 16.11
N GLU A 191 5.23 15.19 15.97
CA GLU A 191 5.18 14.37 14.74
C GLU A 191 4.81 15.22 13.51
N GLU A 192 4.03 16.28 13.72
CA GLU A 192 3.62 17.24 12.69
C GLU A 192 4.81 17.85 11.93
N TYR A 193 5.93 18.11 12.62
CA TYR A 193 7.14 18.59 11.97
C TYR A 193 7.71 17.55 11.00
N ILE A 194 7.79 16.29 11.44
CA ILE A 194 8.45 15.23 10.68
C ILE A 194 7.68 14.97 9.39
N ILE A 195 6.35 14.91 9.46
CA ILE A 195 5.50 14.77 8.27
C ILE A 195 5.55 16.01 7.38
N ALA A 196 5.57 17.22 7.96
CA ALA A 196 5.73 18.45 7.19
C ALA A 196 7.05 18.46 6.41
N HIS A 197 8.14 18.08 7.05
CA HIS A 197 9.45 17.94 6.42
C HIS A 197 9.37 16.96 5.26
N PHE A 198 8.91 15.73 5.49
CA PHE A 198 8.79 14.71 4.45
C PHE A 198 7.98 15.15 3.24
N ILE A 199 6.86 15.85 3.45
CA ILE A 199 5.99 16.32 2.35
C ILE A 199 6.69 17.41 1.53
N ASN A 200 7.49 18.27 2.17
CA ASN A 200 8.23 19.34 1.50
C ASN A 200 9.50 18.83 0.81
N ASN A 201 10.27 17.98 1.49
CA ASN A 201 11.58 17.52 1.05
C ASN A 201 11.98 16.23 1.80
N ASP A 202 12.44 15.20 1.09
CA ASP A 202 12.91 13.95 1.70
C ASP A 202 14.40 13.99 2.11
N ASN A 203 15.09 15.12 1.94
CA ASN A 203 16.45 15.31 2.40
C ASN A 203 16.53 15.39 3.93
N THR A 204 17.21 14.41 4.54
CA THR A 204 17.40 14.28 5.99
C THR A 204 18.66 14.95 6.53
N ASP A 205 19.49 15.59 5.70
CA ASP A 205 20.73 16.27 6.14
C ASP A 205 20.48 17.65 6.74
N LEU A 206 19.33 18.26 6.44
CA LEU A 206 19.01 19.63 6.84
C LEU A 206 17.70 19.65 7.62
N ILE A 207 17.70 20.36 8.75
CA ILE A 207 16.49 20.72 9.48
C ILE A 207 16.05 22.09 9.00
N ASN A 208 14.81 22.20 8.53
CA ASN A 208 14.18 23.48 8.22
C ASN A 208 12.81 23.57 8.91
N LEU A 209 12.65 24.53 9.81
CA LEU A 209 11.41 24.77 10.55
C LEU A 209 10.31 25.38 9.68
N ASP A 210 10.68 26.02 8.57
CA ASP A 210 9.72 26.67 7.68
C ASP A 210 8.75 25.67 7.02
N TYR A 211 9.13 24.39 6.97
CA TYR A 211 8.27 23.32 6.45
C TYR A 211 6.94 23.18 7.21
N LEU A 212 6.89 23.56 8.49
CA LEU A 212 5.63 23.60 9.25
C LEU A 212 4.65 24.62 8.69
N TYR A 213 5.11 25.77 8.20
CA TYR A 213 4.22 26.77 7.61
C TYR A 213 3.68 26.30 6.26
N ASN A 214 4.48 25.54 5.51
CA ASN A 214 4.07 25.06 4.19
C ASN A 214 3.01 23.95 4.26
N ILE A 215 2.83 23.28 5.41
CA ILE A 215 1.83 22.20 5.52
C ILE A 215 0.40 22.73 5.39
N SER A 216 0.12 23.98 5.76
CA SER A 216 -1.19 24.61 5.55
C SER A 216 -1.49 24.85 4.06
N GLU A 217 -0.44 24.98 3.24
CA GLU A 217 -0.54 25.13 1.79
C GLU A 217 -0.59 23.79 1.05
N PHE A 218 -0.52 22.66 1.77
CA PHE A 218 -0.65 21.34 1.18
C PHE A 218 -2.01 21.21 0.47
N TYR A 219 -1.95 20.94 -0.83
CA TYR A 219 -3.14 20.70 -1.64
C TYR A 219 -3.36 19.21 -1.83
N SER A 220 -4.28 18.66 -1.04
CA SER A 220 -4.67 17.25 -1.16
C SER A 220 -5.69 17.05 -2.29
N ASP A 221 -5.20 16.84 -3.50
CA ASP A 221 -6.03 16.48 -4.67
C ASP A 221 -6.47 15.00 -4.62
N LEU A 222 -7.17 14.59 -3.55
CA LEU A 222 -7.56 13.20 -3.30
C LEU A 222 -8.26 12.59 -4.52
N ASN A 223 -9.17 13.34 -5.12
CA ASN A 223 -9.97 12.88 -6.26
C ASN A 223 -9.14 12.48 -7.48
N SER A 224 -8.00 13.13 -7.74
CA SER A 224 -7.18 12.84 -8.93
C SER A 224 -6.56 11.45 -8.94
N PHE A 225 -6.40 10.81 -7.79
CA PHE A 225 -5.75 9.50 -7.65
C PHE A 225 -6.55 8.49 -6.81
N TRP A 226 -7.64 8.91 -6.16
CA TRP A 226 -8.49 8.01 -5.37
C TRP A 226 -9.07 6.90 -6.27
N ILE A 227 -8.69 5.65 -5.97
CA ILE A 227 -9.17 4.44 -6.64
C ILE A 227 -9.75 3.42 -5.64
N SER A 228 -9.93 3.81 -4.38
CA SER A 228 -10.35 2.89 -3.32
C SER A 228 -11.69 2.24 -3.66
N ASP A 229 -12.67 3.00 -4.18
CA ASP A 229 -13.98 2.47 -4.59
C ASP A 229 -13.86 1.38 -5.66
N PHE A 230 -12.87 1.51 -6.55
CA PHE A 230 -12.57 0.50 -7.58
C PHE A 230 -11.96 -0.76 -6.96
N ILE A 231 -10.97 -0.63 -6.07
CA ILE A 231 -10.37 -1.78 -5.38
C ILE A 231 -11.41 -2.46 -4.47
N GLU A 232 -12.20 -1.67 -3.74
CA GLU A 232 -13.22 -2.14 -2.82
C GLU A 232 -14.32 -2.93 -3.52
N SER A 233 -14.67 -2.58 -4.75
CA SER A 233 -15.68 -3.30 -5.52
C SER A 233 -15.09 -4.35 -6.48
N PHE A 234 -13.77 -4.47 -6.60
CA PHE A 234 -13.12 -5.30 -7.64
C PHE A 234 -13.63 -6.74 -7.63
N GLN A 235 -13.53 -7.43 -6.48
CA GLN A 235 -13.97 -8.82 -6.32
C GLN A 235 -15.48 -8.98 -6.55
N ASP A 236 -16.28 -8.04 -6.04
CA ASP A 236 -17.75 -8.07 -6.11
C ASP A 236 -18.26 -7.90 -7.56
N LYS A 237 -17.42 -7.37 -8.45
CA LYS A 237 -17.72 -7.20 -9.89
C LYS A 237 -17.22 -8.33 -10.78
N ILE A 238 -16.50 -9.33 -10.22
CA ILE A 238 -16.10 -10.52 -10.97
C ILE A 238 -17.35 -11.36 -11.25
N ARG A 239 -17.65 -11.58 -12.54
CA ARG A 239 -18.86 -12.30 -13.00
C ARG A 239 -18.73 -13.82 -12.95
N VAL A 240 -17.52 -14.34 -13.15
CA VAL A 240 -17.24 -15.78 -13.15
C VAL A 240 -17.08 -16.23 -11.70
N GLN A 241 -17.97 -17.11 -11.24
CA GLN A 241 -18.07 -17.48 -9.82
C GLN A 241 -16.78 -18.13 -9.30
N GLU A 242 -16.15 -19.00 -10.09
CA GLU A 242 -14.89 -19.65 -9.73
C GLU A 242 -13.79 -18.62 -9.52
N GLN A 243 -13.71 -17.61 -10.40
CA GLN A 243 -12.73 -16.53 -10.29
C GLN A 243 -13.03 -15.62 -9.09
N GLN A 244 -14.30 -15.31 -8.83
CA GLN A 244 -14.72 -14.48 -7.71
C GLN A 244 -14.38 -15.11 -6.34
N GLN A 245 -14.49 -16.44 -6.26
CA GLN A 245 -14.16 -17.22 -5.05
C GLN A 245 -12.66 -17.49 -4.92
N SER A 246 -11.89 -17.35 -6.00
CA SER A 246 -10.43 -17.46 -6.00
C SER A 246 -9.76 -16.23 -5.38
N ASN A 247 -8.48 -16.39 -4.99
CA ASN A 247 -7.61 -15.27 -4.63
C ASN A 247 -6.78 -14.77 -5.83
N ASP A 248 -7.02 -15.26 -7.05
CA ASP A 248 -6.14 -15.01 -8.20
C ASP A 248 -6.10 -13.52 -8.58
N TYR A 249 -7.20 -12.79 -8.37
CA TYR A 249 -7.25 -11.36 -8.61
C TYR A 249 -6.27 -10.54 -7.74
N HIS A 250 -5.77 -11.12 -6.63
CA HIS A 250 -4.78 -10.47 -5.77
C HIS A 250 -3.54 -10.05 -6.54
N VAL A 251 -3.13 -10.80 -7.56
CA VAL A 251 -1.94 -10.45 -8.37
C VAL A 251 -2.11 -9.12 -9.11
N LEU A 252 -3.34 -8.80 -9.53
CA LEU A 252 -3.67 -7.55 -10.24
C LEU A 252 -3.71 -6.39 -9.26
N ILE A 253 -4.49 -6.52 -8.19
CA ILE A 253 -4.66 -5.45 -7.20
C ILE A 253 -3.35 -5.15 -6.45
N THR A 254 -2.47 -6.13 -6.28
CA THR A 254 -1.13 -5.92 -5.67
C THR A 254 -0.32 -4.93 -6.50
N GLU A 255 -0.26 -5.08 -7.82
CA GLU A 255 0.50 -4.17 -8.67
C GLU A 255 -0.11 -2.78 -8.74
N ILE A 256 -1.44 -2.66 -8.59
CA ILE A 256 -2.13 -1.37 -8.49
C ILE A 256 -1.91 -0.71 -7.12
N ALA A 257 -1.96 -1.46 -6.03
CA ALA A 257 -1.76 -0.95 -4.67
C ALA A 257 -0.31 -0.49 -4.40
N LYS A 258 0.65 -1.00 -5.18
CA LYS A 258 2.05 -0.55 -5.15
C LYS A 258 2.27 0.81 -5.79
N LEU A 259 1.29 1.35 -6.51
CA LEU A 259 1.41 2.63 -7.20
C LEU A 259 1.47 3.78 -6.19
N LYS A 260 2.39 4.72 -6.41
CA LYS A 260 2.37 5.99 -5.69
C LYS A 260 1.20 6.85 -6.18
N ARG A 261 0.80 7.83 -5.36
CA ARG A 261 -0.23 8.84 -5.68
C ARG A 261 -0.23 9.34 -7.14
N TYR A 262 0.92 9.76 -7.65
CA TYR A 262 1.00 10.27 -9.03
C TYR A 262 0.92 9.16 -10.09
N GLU A 263 1.36 7.95 -9.76
CA GLU A 263 1.24 6.78 -10.64
C GLU A 263 -0.22 6.33 -10.70
N LEU A 264 -0.92 6.39 -9.56
CA LEU A 264 -2.36 6.18 -9.43
C LEU A 264 -3.17 7.18 -10.25
N SER A 265 -2.80 8.46 -10.28
CA SER A 265 -3.49 9.44 -11.13
C SER A 265 -3.32 9.12 -12.62
N GLN A 266 -2.13 8.68 -13.04
CA GLN A 266 -1.87 8.24 -14.41
C GLN A 266 -2.61 6.95 -14.78
N PHE A 267 -2.74 6.01 -13.82
CA PHE A 267 -3.56 4.81 -13.93
C PHE A 267 -5.04 5.19 -14.10
N LYS A 268 -5.59 5.95 -13.15
CA LYS A 268 -7.01 6.37 -13.13
C LYS A 268 -7.39 7.11 -14.40
N LYS A 269 -6.55 8.06 -14.86
CA LYS A 269 -6.78 8.79 -16.10
C LYS A 269 -6.99 7.82 -17.27
N ARG A 270 -6.03 6.91 -17.51
CA ARG A 270 -6.08 5.99 -18.66
C ARG A 270 -7.20 4.96 -18.52
N PHE A 271 -7.43 4.45 -17.31
CA PHE A 271 -8.50 3.50 -17.02
C PHE A 271 -9.88 4.10 -17.31
N LEU A 272 -10.15 5.32 -16.83
CA LEU A 272 -11.42 6.00 -17.10
C LEU A 272 -11.54 6.41 -18.57
N THR A 273 -10.48 6.90 -19.21
CA THR A 273 -10.51 7.22 -20.65
C THR A 273 -10.82 5.99 -21.49
N MET A 274 -10.23 4.84 -21.20
CA MET A 274 -10.54 3.57 -21.86
C MET A 274 -12.03 3.23 -21.74
N ILE A 275 -12.60 3.34 -20.53
CA ILE A 275 -14.03 3.07 -20.29
C ILE A 275 -14.91 4.01 -21.11
N GLU A 276 -14.61 5.31 -21.13
CA GLU A 276 -15.41 6.29 -21.86
C GLU A 276 -15.38 6.05 -23.38
N ILE A 277 -14.22 5.71 -23.95
CA ILE A 277 -14.09 5.36 -25.37
C ILE A 277 -14.86 4.07 -25.69
N ALA A 278 -14.74 3.05 -24.84
CA ALA A 278 -15.48 1.80 -25.00
C ALA A 278 -17.00 2.02 -24.96
N LYS A 279 -17.51 2.87 -24.07
CA LYS A 279 -18.95 3.23 -23.98
C LYS A 279 -19.47 3.91 -25.25
N LYS A 280 -18.64 4.73 -25.89
CA LYS A 280 -18.95 5.39 -27.16
C LYS A 280 -18.77 4.47 -28.37
N ASN A 281 -18.21 3.28 -28.17
CA ASN A 281 -17.86 2.35 -29.24
C ASN A 281 -16.88 2.96 -30.27
N GLU A 282 -15.98 3.81 -29.79
CA GLU A 282 -14.99 4.49 -30.62
C GLU A 282 -13.70 3.67 -30.71
N PHE A 283 -13.06 3.68 -31.88
CA PHE A 283 -11.74 3.09 -32.03
C PHE A 283 -10.69 3.99 -31.37
N SER A 284 -9.79 3.38 -30.61
CA SER A 284 -8.58 4.04 -30.10
C SER A 284 -7.48 3.02 -29.89
N MET A 285 -6.24 3.44 -30.10
CA MET A 285 -5.09 2.62 -29.78
C MET A 285 -4.92 2.51 -28.26
N PRO A 286 -4.38 1.37 -27.73
CA PRO A 286 -4.23 1.19 -26.30
C PRO A 286 -3.46 2.33 -25.62
N PHE A 287 -3.97 2.78 -24.47
CA PHE A 287 -3.20 3.66 -23.60
C PHE A 287 -2.22 2.83 -22.79
N ARG A 288 -1.04 3.37 -22.54
CA ARG A 288 -0.01 2.63 -21.83
C ARG A 288 0.93 3.51 -21.04
N PHE A 289 1.52 2.94 -20.00
CA PHE A 289 2.64 3.56 -19.28
C PHE A 289 3.44 2.47 -18.55
N TYR A 290 4.70 2.78 -18.24
CA TYR A 290 5.61 1.85 -17.59
C TYR A 290 6.21 2.51 -16.35
N ILE A 291 6.30 1.73 -15.27
CA ILE A 291 6.86 2.19 -14.00
C ILE A 291 8.15 1.47 -13.74
N LYS A 292 9.26 2.20 -13.83
CA LYS A 292 10.60 1.66 -13.61
C LYS A 292 10.79 1.11 -12.20
N ARG A 293 10.23 1.77 -11.18
CA ARG A 293 10.37 1.40 -9.76
C ARG A 293 9.78 0.02 -9.45
N THR A 294 8.60 -0.27 -9.97
CA THR A 294 7.91 -1.56 -9.75
C THR A 294 8.17 -2.56 -10.88
N ASP A 295 8.89 -2.13 -11.93
CA ASP A 295 9.14 -2.85 -13.17
C ASP A 295 7.86 -3.46 -13.77
N CYS A 296 6.82 -2.65 -13.85
CA CYS A 296 5.51 -3.07 -14.31
C CYS A 296 5.00 -2.15 -15.44
N ALA A 297 4.59 -2.77 -16.54
CA ALA A 297 3.92 -2.10 -17.64
C ALA A 297 2.39 -2.18 -17.48
N PHE A 298 1.68 -1.10 -17.78
CA PHE A 298 0.22 -1.06 -17.75
C PHE A 298 -0.31 -0.74 -19.15
N VAL A 299 -1.27 -1.54 -19.62
CA VAL A 299 -1.93 -1.39 -20.92
C VAL A 299 -3.45 -1.34 -20.73
N PHE A 300 -4.09 -0.33 -21.33
CA PHE A 300 -5.54 -0.08 -21.27
C PHE A 300 -6.08 -0.05 -22.69
N LEU A 301 -6.79 -1.10 -23.08
CA LEU A 301 -7.27 -1.33 -24.43
C LEU A 301 -8.78 -1.07 -24.51
N PRO A 302 -9.22 0.09 -25.05
CA PRO A 302 -10.60 0.23 -25.47
C PRO A 302 -10.80 -0.58 -26.75
N LEU A 303 -11.83 -1.41 -26.79
CA LEU A 303 -12.12 -2.27 -27.94
C LEU A 303 -13.55 -2.00 -28.40
N THR A 304 -13.73 -1.84 -29.71
CA THR A 304 -15.07 -1.67 -30.30
C THR A 304 -15.83 -3.00 -30.28
N LYS A 305 -17.16 -2.92 -30.27
CA LYS A 305 -18.07 -4.07 -30.25
C LYS A 305 -17.80 -5.04 -31.40
N ASP A 306 -17.42 -4.53 -32.58
CA ASP A 306 -17.14 -5.33 -33.77
C ASP A 306 -15.94 -6.28 -33.59
N PHE A 307 -15.00 -5.93 -32.70
CA PHE A 307 -13.84 -6.76 -32.38
C PHE A 307 -13.98 -7.50 -31.04
N SER A 308 -15.11 -7.37 -30.35
CA SER A 308 -15.32 -7.98 -29.04
C SER A 308 -15.11 -9.50 -29.05
N THR A 309 -15.39 -10.21 -30.14
CA THR A 309 -15.16 -11.66 -30.25
C THR A 309 -13.68 -12.06 -30.19
N ASN A 310 -12.75 -11.13 -30.46
CA ASN A 310 -11.30 -11.35 -30.42
C ASN A 310 -10.63 -10.65 -29.23
N TRP A 311 -11.39 -10.25 -28.20
CA TRP A 311 -10.90 -9.47 -27.06
C TRP A 311 -9.68 -10.09 -26.38
N GLU A 312 -9.66 -11.42 -26.22
CA GLU A 312 -8.61 -12.13 -25.49
C GLU A 312 -7.27 -12.05 -26.22
N LYS A 313 -7.28 -12.33 -27.53
CA LYS A 313 -6.10 -12.21 -28.39
C LYS A 313 -5.59 -10.78 -28.41
N ALA A 314 -6.49 -9.80 -28.51
CA ALA A 314 -6.10 -8.39 -28.49
C ALA A 314 -5.46 -8.01 -27.15
N LEU A 315 -6.08 -8.38 -26.03
CA LEU A 315 -5.56 -8.13 -24.68
C LEU A 315 -4.17 -8.74 -24.48
N ILE A 316 -4.00 -10.02 -24.83
CA ILE A 316 -2.72 -10.73 -24.72
C ILE A 316 -1.66 -10.04 -25.57
N ASN A 317 -1.93 -9.84 -26.86
CA ASN A 317 -0.94 -9.32 -27.80
C ASN A 317 -0.47 -7.90 -27.42
N PHE A 318 -1.39 -6.96 -27.20
CA PHE A 318 -1.00 -5.59 -26.87
C PHE A 318 -0.26 -5.49 -25.53
N THR A 319 -0.62 -6.33 -24.56
CA THR A 319 0.05 -6.36 -23.26
C THR A 319 1.46 -6.94 -23.38
N GLU A 320 1.62 -8.06 -24.11
CA GLU A 320 2.90 -8.72 -24.30
C GLU A 320 3.86 -7.88 -25.14
N ILE A 321 3.39 -7.26 -26.23
CA ILE A 321 4.19 -6.36 -27.07
C ILE A 321 4.74 -5.20 -26.21
N TYR A 322 3.89 -4.55 -25.40
CA TYR A 322 4.35 -3.43 -24.59
C TYR A 322 5.28 -3.86 -23.44
N LYS A 323 5.03 -5.01 -22.83
CA LYS A 323 5.95 -5.64 -21.86
C LYS A 323 7.32 -5.86 -22.49
N TYR A 324 7.34 -6.44 -23.70
CA TYR A 324 8.56 -6.72 -24.45
C TYR A 324 9.32 -5.44 -24.82
N GLN A 325 8.62 -4.43 -25.34
CA GLN A 325 9.19 -3.12 -25.68
C GLN A 325 9.93 -2.48 -24.50
N ARG A 326 9.35 -2.58 -23.30
CA ARG A 326 9.92 -2.01 -22.07
C ARG A 326 10.93 -2.90 -21.38
N LYS A 327 11.15 -4.11 -21.88
CA LYS A 327 11.96 -5.16 -21.24
C LYS A 327 11.52 -5.42 -19.79
N ALA A 328 10.23 -5.24 -19.52
CA ALA A 328 9.66 -5.35 -18.18
C ALA A 328 9.50 -6.82 -17.77
N THR A 329 9.69 -7.10 -16.49
CA THR A 329 9.40 -8.44 -15.93
C THR A 329 7.91 -8.67 -15.72
N LYS A 330 7.12 -7.60 -15.63
CA LYS A 330 5.66 -7.66 -15.40
C LYS A 330 4.87 -6.75 -16.32
N ALA A 331 3.64 -7.15 -16.62
CA ALA A 331 2.67 -6.27 -17.24
C ALA A 331 1.24 -6.61 -16.83
N VAL A 332 0.46 -5.58 -16.50
CA VAL A 332 -1.00 -5.64 -16.30
C VAL A 332 -1.67 -5.10 -17.56
N GLY A 333 -2.48 -5.93 -18.18
CA GLY A 333 -3.34 -5.55 -19.29
C GLY A 333 -4.79 -5.48 -18.85
N VAL A 334 -5.53 -4.51 -19.38
CA VAL A 334 -6.99 -4.46 -19.26
C VAL A 334 -7.60 -4.11 -20.61
N VAL A 335 -8.65 -4.82 -20.98
CA VAL A 335 -9.48 -4.52 -22.16
C VAL A 335 -10.89 -4.18 -21.70
N CYS A 336 -11.51 -3.20 -22.36
CA CYS A 336 -12.87 -2.78 -22.10
C CYS A 336 -13.63 -2.63 -23.41
N PHE A 337 -14.82 -3.22 -23.48
CA PHE A 337 -15.71 -3.10 -24.64
C PHE A 337 -17.16 -3.06 -24.20
N LYS A 338 -17.99 -2.45 -25.05
CA LYS A 338 -19.42 -2.32 -24.82
C LYS A 338 -20.16 -3.59 -25.21
N GLN A 339 -21.06 -4.01 -24.33
CA GLN A 339 -22.16 -4.94 -24.59
C GLN A 339 -23.48 -4.15 -24.63
N ASP A 340 -24.59 -4.83 -24.94
CA ASP A 340 -25.88 -4.16 -25.12
C ASP A 340 -26.33 -3.39 -23.87
N ASN A 341 -26.16 -3.95 -22.68
CA ASN A 341 -26.64 -3.37 -21.41
C ASN A 341 -25.54 -3.05 -20.38
N PHE A 342 -24.27 -3.36 -20.69
CA PHE A 342 -23.15 -3.18 -19.77
C PHE A 342 -21.84 -3.05 -20.53
N ILE A 343 -20.74 -2.83 -19.82
CA ILE A 343 -19.38 -2.94 -20.37
C ILE A 343 -18.72 -4.18 -19.78
N ASP A 344 -17.99 -4.92 -20.61
CA ASP A 344 -17.10 -5.98 -20.14
C ASP A 344 -15.71 -5.40 -19.94
N ILE A 345 -15.10 -5.74 -18.79
CA ILE A 345 -13.72 -5.40 -18.46
C ILE A 345 -12.99 -6.69 -18.13
N ASN A 346 -11.98 -7.03 -18.92
CA ASN A 346 -11.18 -8.24 -18.75
C ASN A 346 -9.72 -7.87 -18.48
N TRP A 347 -9.08 -8.59 -17.57
CA TRP A 347 -7.73 -8.31 -17.09
C TRP A 347 -6.79 -9.46 -17.39
N THR A 348 -5.52 -9.15 -17.60
CA THR A 348 -4.44 -10.14 -17.67
C THR A 348 -3.20 -9.66 -16.92
N MET A 349 -2.39 -10.60 -16.45
CA MET A 349 -1.12 -10.34 -15.79
C MET A 349 -0.05 -11.25 -16.37
N PHE A 350 1.03 -10.64 -16.88
CA PHE A 350 2.25 -11.35 -17.23
C PHE A 350 3.30 -11.15 -16.13
N LYS A 351 3.95 -12.24 -15.69
CA LYS A 351 5.04 -12.21 -14.72
C LYS A 351 6.14 -13.19 -15.13
N ASN A 352 7.01 -12.75 -16.02
CA ASN A 352 8.10 -13.55 -16.57
C ASN A 352 9.28 -12.65 -17.00
N LYS A 353 10.50 -13.14 -16.83
CA LYS A 353 11.71 -12.43 -17.26
C LYS A 353 11.66 -12.14 -18.76
N TRP A 354 12.20 -11.00 -19.15
CA TRP A 354 12.34 -10.67 -20.56
C TRP A 354 13.29 -11.65 -21.25
N GLN A 355 12.90 -12.11 -22.44
CA GLN A 355 13.70 -12.93 -23.33
C GLN A 355 13.51 -12.40 -24.74
N PHE A 356 14.57 -12.42 -25.53
CA PHE A 356 14.49 -12.01 -26.93
C PHE A 356 13.49 -12.88 -27.70
N ASN A 357 12.65 -12.23 -28.48
CA ASN A 357 11.67 -12.88 -29.35
C ASN A 357 11.62 -12.06 -30.66
N GLN A 358 11.91 -12.73 -31.78
CA GLN A 358 11.99 -12.07 -33.08
C GLN A 358 10.64 -11.50 -33.53
N GLU A 359 9.55 -12.24 -33.34
CA GLU A 359 8.19 -11.80 -33.72
C GLU A 359 7.77 -10.57 -32.90
N LEU A 360 7.98 -10.58 -31.59
CA LEU A 360 7.70 -9.42 -30.74
C LEU A 360 8.59 -8.22 -31.11
N ASN A 361 9.83 -8.45 -31.53
CA ASN A 361 10.70 -7.38 -32.01
C ASN A 361 10.16 -6.70 -33.27
N GLU A 362 9.66 -7.48 -34.24
CA GLU A 362 9.01 -6.96 -35.45
C GLU A 362 7.71 -6.20 -35.12
N LEU A 363 6.91 -6.71 -34.19
CA LEU A 363 5.67 -6.05 -33.75
C LEU A 363 5.94 -4.73 -33.02
N VAL A 364 6.99 -4.66 -32.19
CA VAL A 364 7.40 -3.41 -31.53
C VAL A 364 7.83 -2.36 -32.54
N LEU A 365 8.56 -2.76 -33.61
CA LEU A 365 8.94 -1.84 -34.68
C LEU A 365 7.71 -1.27 -35.40
N LYS A 366 6.68 -2.08 -35.65
CA LYS A 366 5.41 -1.63 -36.23
C LYS A 366 4.67 -0.66 -35.31
N GLU A 367 4.58 -0.94 -34.01
CA GLU A 367 3.94 -0.03 -33.06
C GLU A 367 4.67 1.30 -32.89
N PHE A 368 5.99 1.33 -33.14
CA PHE A 368 6.80 2.55 -33.02
C PHE A 368 6.31 3.64 -33.97
N GLU A 369 5.77 3.29 -35.14
CA GLU A 369 5.19 4.24 -36.10
C GLU A 369 4.00 5.01 -35.50
N HIS A 370 3.24 4.38 -34.60
CA HIS A 370 2.08 4.99 -33.97
C HIS A 370 2.42 5.74 -32.67
N TYR A 371 3.21 5.12 -31.79
CA TYR A 371 3.46 5.66 -30.44
C TYR A 371 4.72 6.51 -30.30
N GLY A 372 5.64 6.42 -31.27
CA GLY A 372 6.95 7.07 -31.19
C GLY A 372 7.80 6.63 -29.98
N LYS A 373 8.71 7.50 -29.56
CA LYS A 373 9.70 7.21 -28.49
C LYS A 373 9.10 7.16 -27.08
N GLY A 374 7.89 7.68 -26.89
CA GLY A 374 7.30 7.95 -25.58
C GLY A 374 8.06 9.04 -24.80
N GLU A 375 7.46 9.48 -23.70
CA GLU A 375 8.00 10.56 -22.87
C GLU A 375 8.31 10.05 -21.46
N ILE A 376 9.43 10.53 -20.90
CA ILE A 376 9.73 10.32 -19.48
C ILE A 376 9.04 11.45 -18.71
N PHE A 377 8.14 11.08 -17.83
CA PHE A 377 7.39 12.03 -17.03
C PHE A 377 7.80 11.91 -15.56
N LYS A 378 8.31 13.00 -14.99
CA LYS A 378 8.56 13.14 -13.55
C LYS A 378 7.51 14.05 -12.96
N THR A 379 6.66 13.52 -12.11
CA THR A 379 5.66 14.31 -11.38
C THR A 379 6.17 14.70 -10.01
N PRO A 380 5.82 15.90 -9.52
CA PRO A 380 5.93 16.23 -8.10
C PRO A 380 5.21 15.18 -7.26
N ARG A 381 5.82 14.79 -6.13
CA ARG A 381 5.24 13.82 -5.20
C ARG A 381 4.01 14.40 -4.50
N TYR A 382 4.12 15.65 -4.07
CA TYR A 382 3.08 16.43 -3.41
C TYR A 382 2.87 17.76 -4.14
N LYS A 383 1.66 18.30 -4.06
CA LYS A 383 1.31 19.62 -4.60
C LYS A 383 1.06 20.57 -3.44
N PHE A 384 1.51 21.80 -3.60
CA PHE A 384 1.18 22.92 -2.73
C PHE A 384 0.34 23.91 -3.54
N LYS A 385 -0.50 24.69 -2.88
CA LYS A 385 -1.22 25.79 -3.55
C LYS A 385 -0.19 26.74 -4.17
N GLU A 386 -0.44 27.18 -5.40
CA GLU A 386 0.34 28.25 -6.00
C GLU A 386 0.03 29.55 -5.25
N ASN A 387 1.08 30.27 -4.82
CA ASN A 387 0.95 31.58 -4.19
C ASN A 387 0.46 32.65 -5.17
#